data_AF-A0A382SMC1-F1
#
_entry.id   AF-A0A382SMC1-F1
#
_cell.length_a   1.000
_cell.length_b   1.000
_cell.length_c   1.000
_cell.angle_alpha   90.00
_cell.angle_beta   90.00
_cell.angle_gamma   90.00
#
_symmetry.space_group_name_H-M   'P 1'
#
loop_
_entity.id
_entity.type
_entity.pdbx_description
1 polymer ?
#
loop_
_entity_poly.entity_id
_entity_poly.type
_entity_poly.pdbx_seq_one_letter_code
_entity_poly.pdbx_strand_id
1 'polypeptide(L)' 'MKEYSSADIRNLALVGHAGSGKTMLGESMLAAGGVINRLGSIENSSTASDFQ' A
#
# COMPACT_ATOMS: atom_id res chain seq x y z
N MET A 1 3.39 17.44 -14.62
CA MET A 1 2.89 16.98 -13.30
C MET A 1 1.38 17.15 -13.35
N LYS A 2 0.58 16.16 -12.94
CA LYS A 2 -0.88 16.33 -12.88
C LYS A 2 -1.21 17.32 -11.74
N GLU A 3 -2.04 18.32 -12.01
CA GLU A 3 -2.55 19.23 -10.98
C GLU A 3 -3.74 18.58 -10.27
N TYR A 4 -3.72 18.64 -8.94
CA TYR A 4 -4.78 18.15 -8.07
C TYR A 4 -5.18 19.26 -7.11
N SER A 5 -6.48 19.44 -6.86
CA SER A 5 -6.93 20.33 -5.80
C SER A 5 -6.68 19.68 -4.43
N SER A 6 -6.62 20.47 -3.36
CA SER A 6 -6.51 19.92 -2.00
C SER A 6 -7.67 18.97 -1.66
N ALA A 7 -8.85 19.20 -2.24
CA ALA A 7 -10.02 18.36 -2.08
C ALA A 7 -9.91 16.99 -2.76
N ASP A 8 -8.92 16.77 -3.62
CA ASP A 8 -8.67 15.50 -4.30
C ASP A 8 -7.65 14.62 -3.55
N ILE A 9 -6.89 15.18 -2.61
CA ILE A 9 -5.83 14.48 -1.89
C ILE A 9 -6.38 13.85 -0.60
N ARG A 10 -5.98 12.61 -0.30
CA ARG A 10 -6.35 11.90 0.93
C ARG A 10 -5.10 11.41 1.65
N ASN A 11 -4.98 11.79 2.91
CA ASN A 11 -3.97 11.26 3.82
C ASN A 11 -4.62 10.16 4.67
N LEU A 12 -4.03 8.97 4.69
CA LEU A 12 -4.58 7.79 5.34
C LEU A 12 -3.46 7.06 6.10
N ALA A 13 -3.81 6.42 7.21
CA ALA A 13 -2.92 5.56 7.98
C ALA A 13 -3.58 4.20 8.22
N LEU A 14 -2.86 3.11 7.92
CA LEU A 14 -3.32 1.75 8.20
C LEU A 14 -2.83 1.32 9.59
N VAL A 15 -3.76 1.13 10.52
CA VAL A 15 -3.46 0.76 11.92
C VAL A 15 -4.30 -0.44 12.36
N GLY A 16 -3.80 -1.19 13.35
CA GLY A 16 -4.40 -2.46 13.78
C GLY A 16 -3.38 -3.40 14.39
N HIS A 17 -3.86 -4.47 15.05
CA HIS A 17 -3.02 -5.44 15.76
C HIS A 17 -2.01 -6.16 14.83
N ALA A 18 -0.97 -6.76 15.39
CA ALA A 18 -0.03 -7.59 14.61
C ALA A 18 -0.79 -8.71 13.88
N GLY A 19 -0.41 -9.00 12.63
CA GLY A 19 -1.10 -10.00 11.81
C GLY A 19 -2.47 -9.59 11.25
N SER A 20 -2.98 -8.38 11.52
CA SER A 20 -4.28 -7.91 11.01
C SER A 20 -4.31 -7.59 9.50
N GLY A 21 -3.26 -7.96 8.75
CA GLY A 21 -3.22 -7.81 7.29
C GLY A 21 -2.91 -6.41 6.75
N LYS A 22 -2.46 -5.45 7.58
CA LYS A 22 -2.18 -4.05 7.14
C LYS A 22 -1.24 -3.97 5.95
N THR A 23 -0.12 -4.71 5.99
CA THR A 23 0.88 -4.77 4.92
C THR A 23 0.26 -5.26 3.61
N MET A 24 -0.49 -6.37 3.66
CA MET A 24 -1.16 -6.92 2.47
C MET A 24 -2.28 -6.01 1.93
N LEU A 25 -2.97 -5.27 2.81
CA LEU A 25 -3.95 -4.27 2.37
C LEU A 25 -3.28 -3.13 1.60
N GLY A 26 -2.17 -2.60 2.10
CA GLY A 26 -1.36 -1.60 1.39
C GLY A 26 -0.86 -2.12 0.05
N GLU A 27 -0.33 -3.34 0.01
CA GLU A 27 0.11 -4.02 -1.21
C GLU A 27 -1.03 -4.14 -2.25
N SER A 28 -2.22 -4.52 -1.79
CA SER A 28 -3.41 -4.64 -2.64
C SER A 28 -3.88 -3.30 -3.18
N MET A 29 -3.80 -2.23 -2.38
CA MET A 29 -4.10 -0.86 -2.84
C MET A 29 -3.14 -0.42 -3.94
N LEU A 30 -1.84 -0.71 -3.81
CA LEU A 30 -0.83 -0.40 -4.83
C LEU A 30 -1.08 -1.18 -6.13
N ALA A 31 -1.44 -2.46 -6.03
CA ALA A 31 -1.78 -3.27 -7.19
C ALA A 31 -3.05 -2.76 -7.89
N ALA A 32 -4.11 -2.46 -7.12
CA ALA A 32 -5.36 -1.91 -7.65
C ALA A 32 -5.18 -0.52 -8.30
N GLY A 33 -4.27 0.29 -7.76
CA GLY A 33 -3.88 1.59 -8.32
C GLY A 33 -2.94 1.49 -9.53
N GLY A 34 -2.53 0.28 -9.94
CA GLY A 34 -1.60 0.06 -11.05
C GLY A 34 -0.16 0.51 -10.77
N VAL A 35 0.20 0.72 -9.50
CA VAL A 35 1.56 1.13 -9.09
C VAL A 35 2.51 -0.08 -9.15
N ILE A 36 2.02 -1.27 -8.84
CA ILE A 36 2.75 -2.54 -8.95
C ILE A 36 1.99 -3.51 -9.85
N ASN A 37 2.72 -4.35 -10.58
CA ASN A 37 2.14 -5.31 -11.54
C ASN A 37 1.80 -6.68 -10.93
N ARG A 38 2.29 -6.96 -9.72
CA ARG A 38 2.10 -8.23 -9.01
C ARG A 38 2.08 -7.98 -7.51
N LEU A 39 1.22 -8.69 -6.79
CA LEU A 39 1.22 -8.71 -5.32
C LEU A 39 2.51 -9.34 -4.77
N GLY A 40 3.19 -8.63 -3.87
CA GLY A 40 4.25 -9.17 -3.04
C GLY A 40 3.75 -10.15 -1.96
N SER A 41 4.69 -10.73 -1.23
CA SER A 41 4.42 -11.65 -0.11
C SER A 41 5.27 -11.25 1.09
N ILE A 42 4.66 -11.30 2.26
CA ILE A 42 5.31 -10.98 3.54
C ILE A 42 6.43 -12.00 3.81
N GLU A 43 6.16 -13.28 3.58
CA GLU A 43 7.08 -14.39 3.81
C GLU A 43 8.36 -14.27 2.97
N ASN A 44 8.23 -13.69 1.79
CA ASN A 44 9.34 -13.46 0.87
C ASN A 44 9.95 -12.05 0.99
N SER A 45 9.50 -11.24 1.96
CA SER A 45 9.91 -9.85 2.16
C SER A 45 9.89 -9.02 0.86
N SER A 46 8.86 -9.27 0.04
CA SER A 46 8.73 -8.65 -1.28
C SER A 46 7.57 -7.65 -1.37
N THR A 47 6.93 -7.33 -0.24
CA THR A 47 5.92 -6.28 -0.20
C THR A 47 6.57 -4.91 -0.26
N ALA A 48 5.88 -3.94 -0.85
CA ALA A 48 6.38 -2.58 -0.98
C ALA A 48 6.50 -1.85 0.36
N SER A 49 5.86 -2.33 1.42
CA SER A 49 5.94 -1.72 2.77
C SER A 49 6.99 -2.38 3.66
N ASP A 50 7.51 -3.55 3.28
CA ASP A 50 8.59 -4.24 3.99
C ASP A 50 9.93 -3.73 3.44
N PHE A 51 10.41 -2.62 4.00
CA PHE A 51 11.74 -2.09 3.71
C PHE A 51 12.78 -2.71 4.65
N GLN A 52 13.98 -3.04 4.13
CA GLN A 52 15.17 -3.32 4.96
C GLN A 52 15.85 -2.01 5.37
#